data_AF-A0A8T5G1I9-F1
#
_entry.id   AF-A0A8T5G1I9-F1
#
_cell.length_a   1.000
_cell.length_b   1.000
_cell.length_c   1.000
_cell.angle_alpha   90.00
_cell.angle_beta   90.00
_cell.angle_gamma   90.00
#
_symmetry.space_group_name_H-M   'P 1'
#
loop_
_entity.id
_entity.type
_entity.pdbx_description
1 polymer ?
#
loop_
_entity_poly.entity_id
_entity_poly.type
_entity_poly.pdbx_seq_one_letter_code
_entity_poly.pdbx_strand_id
1 'polypeptide(L)'
;MKAIVFDTGPLISLSLNNLLWLLPKLKEKYGGKFYITKAVKREAVETPLKSKKYKFEGFQILKLIEDGVLEVYDDPALKDETKKLLDMANKLFEAQGHFVKNVHYAEVEVIAAAVLMQADCIAIDEFVTRMIIEDPIKVKERMERKLHMKVSANDDNLNNFKNQVKDVKVIRSMEIVTLAYELGFLDEYANLDIENSKKELLDAILWGVKLNGCSGMTREIAEIKKIEGF
;
A
#
# COMPACT_ATOMS: atom_id res chain seq x y z
N MET A 1 -1.46 -8.80 17.19
CA MET A 1 -1.22 -7.45 17.75
C MET A 1 -1.95 -6.46 16.85
N LYS A 2 -2.56 -5.37 17.35
CA LYS A 2 -3.15 -4.36 16.46
C LYS A 2 -2.04 -3.59 15.75
N ALA A 3 -1.77 -3.95 14.51
CA ALA A 3 -0.73 -3.33 13.71
C ALA A 3 -1.15 -3.18 12.24
N ILE A 4 -0.67 -2.09 11.62
CA ILE A 4 -0.72 -1.86 10.17
C ILE A 4 0.71 -1.65 9.69
N VAL A 5 1.14 -2.37 8.65
CA VAL A 5 2.48 -2.19 8.05
C VAL A 5 2.35 -1.43 6.73
N PHE A 6 3.02 -0.29 6.62
CA PHE A 6 2.98 0.56 5.45
C PHE A 6 4.14 0.26 4.49
N ASP A 7 3.80 0.13 3.21
CA ASP A 7 4.76 0.19 2.11
C ASP A 7 5.11 1.64 1.72
N THR A 8 6.14 1.79 0.90
CA THR A 8 6.59 3.05 0.31
C THR A 8 5.46 3.76 -0.45
N GLY A 9 4.67 3.02 -1.24
CA GLY A 9 3.63 3.59 -2.12
C GLY A 9 2.66 4.51 -1.39
N PRO A 10 1.92 4.02 -0.38
CA PRO A 10 0.95 4.85 0.33
C PRO A 10 1.55 6.06 1.05
N LEU A 11 2.77 5.96 1.57
CA LEU A 11 3.45 7.08 2.21
C LEU A 11 3.78 8.19 1.20
N ILE A 12 4.26 7.81 0.02
CA ILE A 12 4.52 8.77 -1.07
C ILE A 12 3.20 9.38 -1.55
N SER A 13 2.18 8.56 -1.83
CA SER A 13 0.86 9.03 -2.29
C SER A 13 0.26 10.04 -1.32
N LEU A 14 0.32 9.78 -0.01
CA LEU A 14 -0.18 10.71 1.01
C LEU A 14 0.70 11.97 1.14
N SER A 15 2.02 11.84 1.03
CA SER A 15 2.94 12.99 1.09
C SER A 15 2.71 13.97 -0.05
N LEU A 16 2.59 13.46 -1.28
CA LEU A 16 2.39 14.28 -2.49
C LEU A 16 1.04 15.01 -2.49
N ASN A 17 0.06 14.50 -1.74
CA ASN A 17 -1.26 15.13 -1.59
C ASN A 17 -1.39 15.97 -0.31
N ASN A 18 -0.32 16.16 0.47
CA ASN A 18 -0.36 16.84 1.77
C ASN A 18 -1.37 16.21 2.75
N LEU A 19 -1.42 14.89 2.80
CA LEU A 19 -2.36 14.11 3.62
C LEU A 19 -1.69 13.30 4.74
N LEU A 20 -0.36 13.39 4.90
CA LEU A 20 0.37 12.66 5.95
C LEU A 20 -0.09 12.98 7.37
N TRP A 21 -0.64 14.18 7.60
CA TRP A 21 -1.19 14.59 8.89
C TRP A 21 -2.43 13.78 9.31
N LEU A 22 -3.03 13.00 8.40
CA LEU A 22 -4.08 12.05 8.72
C LEU A 22 -3.56 10.87 9.56
N LEU A 23 -2.30 10.45 9.37
CA LEU A 23 -1.77 9.24 10.01
C LEU A 23 -1.76 9.29 11.54
N PRO A 24 -1.35 10.40 12.21
CA PRO A 24 -1.49 10.51 13.66
C PRO A 24 -2.94 10.38 14.14
N LYS A 25 -3.89 11.07 13.48
CA LYS A 25 -5.33 11.03 13.84
C LYS A 25 -5.92 9.62 13.65
N LEU A 26 -5.55 8.96 12.56
CA LEU A 26 -5.97 7.58 12.28
C LEU A 26 -5.36 6.59 13.28
N LYS A 27 -4.08 6.76 13.64
CA LYS A 27 -3.41 5.92 14.65
C LYS A 27 -4.11 6.01 16.00
N GLU A 28 -4.49 7.23 16.41
CA GLU A 28 -5.25 7.47 17.64
C GLU A 28 -6.59 6.73 17.64
N LYS A 29 -7.38 6.85 16.56
CA LYS A 29 -8.67 6.15 16.45
C LYS A 29 -8.53 4.64 16.37
N TYR A 30 -7.51 4.15 15.68
CA TYR A 30 -7.25 2.72 15.53
C TYR A 30 -6.81 2.07 16.85
N GLY A 31 -6.07 2.81 17.69
CA GLY A 31 -5.58 2.32 18.98
C GLY A 31 -4.53 1.22 18.86
N GLY A 32 -3.76 1.24 17.77
CA GLY A 32 -2.71 0.27 17.47
C GLY A 32 -1.44 0.93 16.97
N LYS A 33 -0.54 0.14 16.39
CA LYS A 33 0.75 0.61 15.91
C LYS A 33 0.83 0.63 14.39
N PHE A 34 1.48 1.67 13.86
CA PHE A 34 1.79 1.76 12.45
C PHE A 34 3.29 1.50 12.27
N TYR A 35 3.62 0.56 11.40
CA TYR A 35 4.98 0.11 11.16
C TYR A 35 5.41 0.38 9.72
N ILE A 36 6.71 0.54 9.53
CA ILE A 36 7.39 0.45 8.23
C ILE A 36 8.59 -0.50 8.38
N THR A 37 9.09 -1.02 7.27
CA THR A 37 10.31 -1.83 7.28
C THR A 37 11.56 -0.99 7.03
N LYS A 38 12.74 -1.58 7.20
CA LYS A 38 14.01 -0.92 6.87
C LYS A 38 14.12 -0.60 5.39
N ALA A 39 13.63 -1.48 4.50
CA ALA A 39 13.60 -1.19 3.07
C ALA A 39 12.67 -0.01 2.76
N VAL A 40 11.48 0.05 3.35
CA VAL A 40 10.56 1.18 3.18
C VAL A 40 11.17 2.48 3.71
N LYS A 41 11.80 2.47 4.89
CA LYS A 41 12.52 3.66 5.39
C LYS A 41 13.60 4.13 4.41
N ARG A 42 14.35 3.20 3.80
CA ARG A 42 15.37 3.56 2.82
C ARG A 42 14.78 4.20 1.56
N GLU A 43 13.68 3.66 1.06
CA GLU A 43 13.03 4.12 -0.17
C GLU A 43 12.22 5.39 0.02
N ALA A 44 11.47 5.51 1.11
CA ALA A 44 10.57 6.62 1.39
C ALA A 44 11.26 7.81 2.10
N VAL A 45 12.41 7.58 2.76
CA VAL A 45 13.12 8.62 3.53
C VAL A 45 14.56 8.79 3.05
N GLU A 46 15.41 7.79 3.22
CA GLU A 46 16.86 7.95 3.03
C GLU A 46 17.24 8.31 1.59
N THR A 47 16.53 7.73 0.62
CA THR A 47 16.76 8.00 -0.81
C THR A 47 16.21 9.39 -1.20
N PRO A 48 14.95 9.75 -0.88
CA PRO A 48 14.42 11.09 -1.12
C PRO A 48 15.26 12.22 -0.50
N LEU A 49 15.80 12.03 0.72
CA LEU A 49 16.66 13.01 1.40
C LEU A 49 17.96 13.31 0.63
N LYS A 50 18.45 12.37 -0.18
CA LYS A 50 19.62 12.56 -1.07
C LYS A 50 19.24 13.23 -2.40
N SER A 51 17.96 13.23 -2.76
CA SER A 51 17.46 13.86 -3.99
C SER A 51 17.24 15.37 -3.81
N LYS A 52 17.05 16.11 -4.91
CA LYS A 52 16.54 17.49 -4.85
C LYS A 52 15.02 17.55 -4.94
N LYS A 53 14.42 16.68 -5.76
CA LYS A 53 13.00 16.71 -6.11
C LYS A 53 12.08 16.30 -4.95
N TYR A 54 12.46 15.26 -4.21
CA TYR A 54 11.60 14.63 -3.19
C TYR A 54 12.11 14.82 -1.76
N LYS A 55 13.05 15.77 -1.57
CA LYS A 55 13.73 15.94 -0.29
C LYS A 55 12.75 16.29 0.82
N PHE A 56 11.75 17.12 0.52
CA PHE A 56 10.80 17.61 1.51
C PHE A 56 9.86 16.51 1.99
N GLU A 57 9.36 15.68 1.07
CA GLU A 57 8.56 14.49 1.36
C GLU A 57 9.33 13.53 2.27
N GLY A 58 10.63 13.33 2.01
CA GLY A 58 11.51 12.58 2.89
C GLY A 58 11.57 13.14 4.32
N PHE A 59 11.62 14.47 4.47
CA PHE A 59 11.56 15.12 5.79
C PHE A 59 10.20 14.94 6.48
N GLN A 60 9.09 15.04 5.74
CA GLN A 60 7.74 14.84 6.30
C GLN A 60 7.56 13.43 6.86
N ILE A 61 8.03 12.40 6.13
CA ILE A 61 7.95 11.00 6.58
C ILE A 61 8.93 10.76 7.74
N LEU A 62 10.15 11.32 7.69
CA LEU A 62 11.09 11.23 8.82
C LEU A 62 10.49 11.80 10.10
N LYS A 63 9.78 12.93 10.01
CA LYS A 63 9.11 13.55 11.15
C LYS A 63 8.07 12.61 11.79
N LEU A 64 7.28 11.90 10.98
CA LEU A 64 6.34 10.89 11.49
C LEU A 64 7.03 9.74 12.23
N ILE A 65 8.25 9.38 11.81
CA ILE A 65 9.06 8.36 12.50
C ILE A 65 9.58 8.90 13.84
N GLU A 66 10.14 10.12 13.84
CA GLU A 66 10.66 10.77 15.05
C GLU A 66 9.56 11.03 16.10
N ASP A 67 8.36 11.34 15.65
CA ASP A 67 7.18 11.54 16.52
C ASP A 67 6.57 10.22 17.01
N GLY A 68 7.12 9.07 16.60
CA GLY A 68 6.62 7.76 16.98
C GLY A 68 5.25 7.43 16.36
N VAL A 69 4.83 8.14 15.31
CA VAL A 69 3.63 7.81 14.54
C VAL A 69 3.91 6.53 13.73
N LEU A 70 5.05 6.50 13.03
CA LEU A 70 5.56 5.32 12.33
C LEU A 70 6.73 4.69 13.11
N GLU A 71 6.66 3.39 13.38
CA GLU A 71 7.73 2.63 14.01
C GLU A 71 8.47 1.78 12.96
N VAL A 72 9.81 1.72 13.03
CA VAL A 72 10.57 0.83 12.14
C VAL A 72 10.57 -0.57 12.75
N TYR A 73 9.97 -1.53 12.05
CA TYR A 73 10.01 -2.93 12.44
C TYR A 73 11.39 -3.52 12.16
N ASP A 74 12.01 -4.09 13.19
CA ASP A 74 13.35 -4.69 13.13
C ASP A 74 13.37 -6.01 13.87
N ASP A 75 13.06 -7.09 13.15
CA ASP A 75 13.10 -8.46 13.67
C ASP A 75 14.21 -9.25 12.95
N PRO A 76 15.07 -9.99 13.66
CA PRO A 76 16.11 -10.81 13.03
C PRO A 76 15.60 -11.82 11.99
N ALA A 77 14.40 -12.37 12.17
CA ALA A 77 13.78 -13.34 11.26
C ALA A 77 13.22 -12.67 9.99
N LEU A 78 13.02 -11.35 9.99
CA LEU A 78 12.42 -10.61 8.88
C LEU A 78 13.14 -10.85 7.55
N LYS A 79 14.48 -10.84 7.58
CA LYS A 79 15.30 -10.99 6.37
C LYS A 79 15.12 -12.37 5.73
N ASP A 80 15.06 -13.42 6.53
CA ASP A 80 14.95 -14.79 6.02
C ASP A 80 13.53 -15.08 5.54
N GLU A 81 12.51 -14.61 6.26
CA GLU A 81 11.11 -14.70 5.81
C GLU A 81 10.88 -13.90 4.52
N THR A 82 11.47 -12.70 4.41
CA THR A 82 11.40 -11.88 3.19
C THR A 82 11.99 -12.60 1.99
N LYS A 83 13.18 -13.21 2.13
CA LYS A 83 13.82 -13.95 1.03
C LYS A 83 12.97 -15.14 0.59
N LYS A 84 12.42 -15.88 1.54
CA LYS A 84 11.56 -17.04 1.30
C LYS A 84 10.30 -16.63 0.54
N LEU A 85 9.58 -15.62 1.02
CA LEU A 85 8.39 -15.09 0.34
C LEU A 85 8.72 -14.49 -1.02
N LEU A 86 9.87 -13.82 -1.16
CA LEU A 86 10.29 -13.19 -2.41
C LEU A 86 10.60 -14.23 -3.49
N ASP A 87 11.25 -15.33 -3.12
CA ASP A 87 11.52 -16.45 -4.02
C ASP A 87 10.22 -17.11 -4.49
N MET A 88 9.29 -17.38 -3.56
CA MET A 88 7.97 -17.94 -3.88
C MET A 88 7.18 -16.99 -4.80
N ALA A 89 7.09 -15.71 -4.43
CA ALA A 89 6.35 -14.70 -5.18
C ALA A 89 6.87 -14.54 -6.62
N ASN A 90 8.19 -14.56 -6.82
CA ASN A 90 8.81 -14.43 -8.14
C ASN A 90 8.85 -15.74 -8.95
N LYS A 91 8.37 -16.86 -8.38
CA LYS A 91 8.21 -18.15 -9.06
C LYS A 91 6.74 -18.56 -9.19
N LEU A 92 5.81 -17.62 -9.02
CA LEU A 92 4.37 -17.86 -9.20
C LEU A 92 3.99 -18.03 -10.67
N PHE A 93 4.64 -17.27 -11.57
CA PHE A 93 4.25 -17.17 -12.97
C PHE A 93 5.44 -17.41 -13.89
N GLU A 94 5.17 -18.10 -14.99
CA GLU A 94 6.15 -18.45 -16.00
C GLU A 94 5.67 -18.01 -17.38
N ALA A 95 6.59 -17.44 -18.16
CA ALA A 95 6.39 -17.03 -19.53
C ALA A 95 7.56 -17.54 -20.38
N GLN A 96 7.27 -18.25 -21.47
CA GLN A 96 8.27 -18.79 -22.40
C GLN A 96 9.40 -19.62 -21.74
N GLY A 97 9.08 -20.43 -20.72
CA GLY A 97 10.11 -21.25 -20.05
C GLY A 97 10.84 -20.55 -18.90
N HIS A 98 10.49 -19.29 -18.59
CA HIS A 98 11.19 -18.48 -17.59
C HIS A 98 10.23 -17.88 -16.57
N PHE A 99 10.64 -17.90 -15.29
CA PHE A 99 9.90 -17.23 -14.24
C PHE A 99 9.91 -15.71 -14.41
N VAL A 100 8.75 -15.11 -14.23
CA VAL A 100 8.56 -13.66 -14.31
C VAL A 100 8.76 -13.06 -12.93
N LYS A 101 9.62 -12.05 -12.85
CA LYS A 101 9.77 -11.25 -11.63
C LYS A 101 8.52 -10.39 -11.44
N ASN A 102 7.82 -10.63 -10.35
CA ASN A 102 6.52 -10.03 -10.04
C ASN A 102 6.66 -8.86 -9.07
N VAL A 103 7.52 -9.00 -8.07
CA VAL A 103 7.61 -8.08 -6.93
C VAL A 103 9.06 -7.79 -6.52
N HIS A 104 9.24 -6.67 -5.84
CA HIS A 104 10.52 -6.21 -5.33
C HIS A 104 10.72 -6.55 -3.84
N TYR A 105 11.96 -6.48 -3.38
CA TYR A 105 12.32 -6.84 -2.02
C TYR A 105 11.60 -5.98 -0.97
N ALA A 106 11.49 -4.66 -1.19
CA ALA A 106 10.85 -3.75 -0.24
C ALA A 106 9.37 -4.09 -0.02
N GLU A 107 8.64 -4.35 -1.11
CA GLU A 107 7.23 -4.76 -1.10
C GLU A 107 7.03 -6.08 -0.33
N VAL A 108 7.91 -7.06 -0.56
CA VAL A 108 7.82 -8.36 0.13
C VAL A 108 8.24 -8.27 1.59
N GLU A 109 9.18 -7.38 1.94
CA GLU A 109 9.58 -7.18 3.33
C GLU A 109 8.39 -6.69 4.18
N VAL A 110 7.49 -5.89 3.60
CA VAL A 110 6.24 -5.45 4.25
C VAL A 110 5.30 -6.63 4.50
N ILE A 111 5.13 -7.52 3.52
CA ILE A 111 4.34 -8.75 3.67
C ILE A 111 4.93 -9.64 4.76
N ALA A 112 6.25 -9.87 4.72
CA ALA A 112 6.96 -10.67 5.71
C ALA A 112 6.80 -10.11 7.13
N ALA A 113 6.93 -8.79 7.29
CA ALA A 113 6.73 -8.12 8.57
C ALA A 113 5.31 -8.36 9.09
N ALA A 114 4.30 -8.21 8.23
CA ALA A 114 2.90 -8.43 8.59
C ALA A 114 2.61 -9.88 9.02
N VAL A 115 3.19 -10.87 8.31
CA VAL A 115 3.07 -12.29 8.66
C VAL A 115 3.70 -12.56 10.04
N LEU A 116 4.94 -12.10 10.25
CA LEU A 116 5.67 -12.34 11.50
C LEU A 116 4.98 -11.72 12.72
N MET A 117 4.44 -10.51 12.58
CA MET A 117 3.80 -9.79 13.68
C MET A 117 2.31 -10.11 13.85
N GLN A 118 1.74 -10.89 12.91
CA GLN A 118 0.30 -11.09 12.77
C GLN A 118 -0.44 -9.73 12.76
N ALA A 119 -0.03 -8.87 11.82
CA ALA A 119 -0.63 -7.55 11.63
C ALA A 119 -2.09 -7.67 11.18
N ASP A 120 -2.91 -6.67 11.47
CA ASP A 120 -4.31 -6.63 11.04
C ASP A 120 -4.41 -6.40 9.52
N CYS A 121 -3.51 -5.59 8.96
CA CYS A 121 -3.38 -5.38 7.52
C CYS A 121 -2.03 -4.76 7.12
N ILE A 122 -1.81 -4.69 5.81
CA ILE A 122 -0.75 -3.90 5.17
C ILE A 122 -1.35 -2.79 4.32
N ALA A 123 -0.66 -1.66 4.24
CA ALA A 123 -1.00 -0.59 3.31
C ALA A 123 -0.09 -0.68 2.07
N ILE A 124 -0.66 -1.05 0.92
CA ILE A 124 0.06 -1.21 -0.35
C ILE A 124 -0.76 -0.64 -1.51
N ASP A 125 -0.17 0.30 -2.25
CA ASP A 125 -0.80 0.90 -3.42
C ASP A 125 -0.55 0.13 -4.72
N GLU A 126 0.53 -0.65 -4.81
CA GLU A 126 0.95 -1.33 -6.03
C GLU A 126 0.04 -2.53 -6.35
N PHE A 127 -0.38 -2.63 -7.62
CA PHE A 127 -1.37 -3.61 -8.04
C PHE A 127 -0.85 -5.05 -7.96
N VAL A 128 0.33 -5.32 -8.49
CA VAL A 128 0.90 -6.68 -8.54
C VAL A 128 1.05 -7.21 -7.12
N THR A 129 1.69 -6.46 -6.23
CA THR A 129 1.91 -6.83 -4.83
C THR A 129 0.58 -7.06 -4.09
N ARG A 130 -0.41 -6.18 -4.26
CA ARG A 130 -1.74 -6.41 -3.68
C ARG A 130 -2.40 -7.66 -4.24
N MET A 131 -2.42 -7.81 -5.57
CA MET A 131 -3.16 -8.88 -6.24
C MET A 131 -2.50 -10.24 -6.06
N ILE A 132 -1.18 -10.35 -5.85
CA ILE A 132 -0.59 -11.65 -5.48
C ILE A 132 -1.03 -12.12 -4.08
N ILE A 133 -1.54 -11.23 -3.24
CA ILE A 133 -2.12 -11.58 -1.93
C ILE A 133 -3.61 -11.90 -2.09
N GLU A 134 -4.36 -10.99 -2.72
CA GLU A 134 -5.83 -11.06 -2.79
C GLU A 134 -6.35 -12.02 -3.89
N ASP A 135 -5.78 -11.96 -5.10
CA ASP A 135 -6.26 -12.69 -6.27
C ASP A 135 -5.15 -12.83 -7.34
N PRO A 136 -4.23 -13.79 -7.17
CA PRO A 136 -3.06 -13.93 -8.04
C PRO A 136 -3.41 -14.19 -9.51
N ILE A 137 -4.60 -14.72 -9.79
CA ILE A 137 -5.05 -15.00 -11.16
C ILE A 137 -5.19 -13.69 -11.95
N LYS A 138 -5.62 -12.60 -11.31
CA LYS A 138 -5.65 -11.27 -11.96
C LYS A 138 -4.27 -10.76 -12.34
N VAL A 139 -3.22 -11.14 -11.60
CA VAL A 139 -1.84 -10.79 -11.97
C VAL A 139 -1.45 -11.51 -13.25
N LYS A 140 -1.69 -12.82 -13.31
CA LYS A 140 -1.48 -13.63 -14.52
C LYS A 140 -2.20 -13.04 -15.73
N GLU A 141 -3.50 -12.79 -15.62
CA GLU A 141 -4.31 -12.21 -16.71
C GLU A 141 -3.81 -10.83 -17.16
N ARG A 142 -3.32 -10.01 -16.22
CA ARG A 142 -2.72 -8.72 -16.54
C ARG A 142 -1.39 -8.89 -17.28
N MET A 143 -0.58 -9.87 -16.89
CA MET A 143 0.68 -10.19 -17.56
C MET A 143 0.45 -10.70 -18.97
N GLU A 144 -0.49 -11.63 -19.18
CA GLU A 144 -0.84 -12.16 -20.51
C GLU A 144 -1.23 -11.04 -21.47
N ARG A 145 -2.07 -10.10 -21.00
CA ARG A 145 -2.48 -8.94 -21.80
C ARG A 145 -1.32 -8.00 -22.12
N LYS A 146 -0.41 -7.75 -21.17
CA LYS A 146 0.73 -6.84 -21.38
C LYS A 146 1.83 -7.44 -22.24
N LEU A 147 2.11 -8.72 -22.08
CA LEU A 147 3.19 -9.43 -22.76
C LEU A 147 2.76 -10.01 -24.11
N HIS A 148 1.45 -10.02 -24.41
CA HIS A 148 0.86 -10.63 -25.60
C HIS A 148 1.28 -12.11 -25.76
N MET A 149 1.38 -12.84 -24.65
CA MET A 149 1.77 -14.24 -24.60
C MET A 149 1.03 -14.97 -23.48
N LYS A 150 0.96 -16.30 -23.59
CA LYS A 150 0.40 -17.14 -22.53
C LYS A 150 1.34 -17.18 -21.34
N VAL A 151 0.77 -17.09 -20.14
CA VAL A 151 1.49 -17.21 -18.86
C VAL A 151 0.95 -18.45 -18.15
N SER A 152 1.82 -19.29 -17.61
CA SER A 152 1.43 -20.40 -16.73
C SER A 152 1.59 -19.99 -15.28
N ALA A 153 0.69 -20.49 -14.42
CA ALA A 153 0.86 -20.41 -12.97
C ALA A 153 1.53 -21.71 -12.48
N ASN A 154 2.44 -21.59 -11.52
CA ASN A 154 2.96 -22.74 -10.79
C ASN A 154 2.04 -23.01 -9.59
N ASP A 155 1.17 -24.01 -9.71
CA ASP A 155 0.11 -24.27 -8.72
C ASP A 155 0.67 -24.60 -7.33
N ASP A 156 1.79 -25.31 -7.25
CA ASP A 156 2.44 -25.65 -5.98
C ASP A 156 2.95 -24.39 -5.26
N ASN A 157 3.69 -23.54 -5.97
CA ASN A 157 4.18 -22.27 -5.43
C ASN A 157 3.03 -21.33 -5.08
N LEU A 158 1.99 -21.31 -5.91
CA LEU A 158 0.80 -20.49 -5.69
C LEU A 158 0.07 -20.89 -4.40
N ASN A 159 -0.16 -22.19 -4.20
CA ASN A 159 -0.81 -22.69 -2.99
C ASN A 159 0.06 -22.45 -1.76
N ASN A 160 1.38 -22.67 -1.86
CA ASN A 160 2.32 -22.42 -0.76
C ASN A 160 2.38 -20.94 -0.39
N PHE A 161 2.40 -20.03 -1.37
CA PHE A 161 2.40 -18.59 -1.14
C PHE A 161 1.10 -18.14 -0.50
N LYS A 162 -0.05 -18.53 -1.07
CA LYS A 162 -1.38 -18.22 -0.51
C LYS A 162 -1.51 -18.66 0.93
N ASN A 163 -1.03 -19.86 1.26
CA ASN A 163 -1.09 -20.37 2.63
C ASN A 163 -0.29 -19.52 3.62
N GLN A 164 0.82 -18.92 3.19
CA GLN A 164 1.64 -18.05 4.06
C GLN A 164 1.07 -16.65 4.24
N VAL A 165 0.36 -16.13 3.24
CA VAL A 165 -0.21 -14.77 3.28
C VAL A 165 -1.71 -14.74 3.53
N LYS A 166 -2.34 -15.89 3.84
CA LYS A 166 -3.81 -16.04 3.93
C LYS A 166 -4.51 -15.06 4.88
N ASP A 167 -3.82 -14.67 5.95
CA ASP A 167 -4.37 -13.78 7.00
C ASP A 167 -3.97 -12.31 6.76
N VAL A 168 -3.18 -12.04 5.72
CA VAL A 168 -2.73 -10.69 5.37
C VAL A 168 -3.83 -9.98 4.60
N LYS A 169 -4.43 -8.97 5.23
CA LYS A 169 -5.38 -8.06 4.57
C LYS A 169 -4.64 -6.88 3.97
N VAL A 170 -5.16 -6.32 2.89
CA VAL A 170 -4.57 -5.15 2.23
C VAL A 170 -5.53 -3.96 2.31
N ILE A 171 -4.99 -2.77 2.55
CA ILE A 171 -5.64 -1.47 2.37
C ILE A 171 -4.75 -0.61 1.46
N ARG A 172 -5.30 0.40 0.80
CA ARG A 172 -4.54 1.33 -0.05
C ARG A 172 -4.72 2.76 0.42
N SER A 173 -4.00 3.69 -0.20
CA SER A 173 -4.21 5.12 0.04
C SER A 173 -5.65 5.56 -0.22
N MET A 174 -6.34 4.97 -1.21
CA MET A 174 -7.76 5.29 -1.44
C MET A 174 -8.63 4.91 -0.22
N GLU A 175 -8.52 3.70 0.32
CA GLU A 175 -9.29 3.32 1.51
C GLU A 175 -8.90 4.14 2.75
N ILE A 176 -7.61 4.50 2.89
CA ILE A 176 -7.14 5.35 3.99
C ILE A 176 -7.78 6.75 3.93
N VAL A 177 -7.83 7.39 2.76
CA VAL A 177 -8.42 8.73 2.63
C VAL A 177 -9.95 8.70 2.69
N THR A 178 -10.60 7.64 2.20
CA THR A 178 -12.04 7.44 2.38
C THR A 178 -12.38 7.30 3.86
N LEU A 179 -11.63 6.48 4.61
CA LEU A 179 -11.85 6.35 6.06
C LEU A 179 -11.64 7.69 6.80
N ALA A 180 -10.63 8.46 6.42
CA ALA A 180 -10.42 9.79 7.00
C ALA A 180 -11.58 10.76 6.70
N TYR A 181 -12.15 10.68 5.50
CA TYR A 181 -13.35 11.44 5.12
C TYR A 181 -14.55 11.02 5.97
N GLU A 182 -14.84 9.73 6.08
CA GLU A 182 -15.94 9.19 6.91
C GLU A 182 -15.81 9.57 8.40
N LEU A 183 -14.58 9.64 8.91
CA LEU A 183 -14.28 10.04 10.28
C LEU A 183 -14.34 11.57 10.51
N GLY A 184 -14.66 12.36 9.48
CA GLY A 184 -14.76 13.82 9.56
C GLY A 184 -13.42 14.53 9.70
N PHE A 185 -12.29 13.86 9.43
CA PHE A 185 -10.97 14.49 9.57
C PHE A 185 -10.72 15.59 8.55
N LEU A 186 -11.47 15.59 7.44
CA LEU A 186 -11.39 16.55 6.36
C LEU A 186 -12.55 17.57 6.38
N ASP A 187 -13.35 17.63 7.46
CA ASP A 187 -14.55 18.47 7.53
C ASP A 187 -14.25 19.98 7.41
N GLU A 188 -13.01 20.40 7.69
CA GLU A 188 -12.56 21.79 7.48
C GLU A 188 -12.61 22.20 5.99
N TYR A 189 -12.54 21.24 5.06
CA TYR A 189 -12.68 21.46 3.62
C TYR A 189 -14.10 21.17 3.11
N ALA A 190 -14.95 20.59 3.94
CA ALA A 190 -16.27 20.08 3.53
C ALA A 190 -17.36 21.17 3.47
N ASN A 191 -17.13 22.35 4.02
CA ASN A 191 -18.11 23.44 4.11
C ASN A 191 -17.66 24.74 3.41
N LEU A 192 -16.83 24.60 2.38
CA LEU A 192 -16.43 25.73 1.53
C LEU A 192 -17.60 26.17 0.64
N ASP A 193 -17.56 27.43 0.20
CA ASP A 193 -18.58 28.04 -0.67
C ASP A 193 -18.50 27.50 -2.11
N ILE A 194 -18.83 26.22 -2.26
CA ILE A 194 -18.83 25.43 -3.48
C ILE A 194 -20.05 24.50 -3.45
N GLU A 195 -20.77 24.41 -4.55
CA GLU A 195 -21.91 23.51 -4.67
C GLU A 195 -21.47 22.05 -4.45
N ASN A 196 -22.23 21.30 -3.63
CA ASN A 196 -21.92 19.91 -3.29
C ASN A 196 -20.49 19.71 -2.74
N SER A 197 -19.97 20.68 -1.99
CA SER A 197 -18.62 20.70 -1.39
C SER A 197 -18.15 19.35 -0.83
N LYS A 198 -19.02 18.62 -0.12
CA LYS A 198 -18.72 17.27 0.43
C LYS A 198 -18.43 16.23 -0.65
N LYS A 199 -19.21 16.22 -1.73
CA LYS A 199 -19.05 15.30 -2.86
C LYS A 199 -17.78 15.63 -3.64
N GLU A 200 -17.56 16.91 -3.90
CA GLU A 200 -16.38 17.40 -4.62
C GLU A 200 -15.10 17.16 -3.82
N LEU A 201 -15.15 17.32 -2.49
CA LEU A 201 -14.02 16.99 -1.63
C LEU A 201 -13.65 15.50 -1.73
N LEU A 202 -14.62 14.59 -1.62
CA LEU A 202 -14.38 13.16 -1.75
C LEU A 202 -13.81 12.80 -3.14
N ASP A 203 -14.37 13.36 -4.20
CA ASP A 203 -13.86 13.15 -5.56
C ASP A 203 -12.42 13.66 -5.70
N ALA A 204 -12.14 14.87 -5.21
CA ALA A 204 -10.83 15.49 -5.29
C ALA A 204 -9.74 14.68 -4.56
N ILE A 205 -10.01 14.19 -3.34
CA ILE A 205 -9.03 13.41 -2.59
C ILE A 205 -8.77 12.03 -3.24
N LEU A 206 -9.81 11.37 -3.76
CA LEU A 206 -9.68 10.06 -4.43
C LEU A 206 -8.90 10.18 -5.74
N TRP A 207 -9.17 11.21 -6.54
CA TRP A 207 -8.38 11.49 -7.73
C TRP A 207 -6.96 11.94 -7.38
N GLY A 208 -6.78 12.73 -6.33
CA GLY A 208 -5.47 13.16 -5.85
C GLY A 208 -4.55 11.98 -5.53
N VAL A 209 -5.03 11.00 -4.74
CA VAL A 209 -4.22 9.81 -4.43
C VAL A 209 -4.03 8.90 -5.64
N LYS A 210 -5.05 8.72 -6.49
CA LYS A 210 -4.95 7.93 -7.72
C LYS A 210 -3.90 8.49 -8.69
N LEU A 211 -3.89 9.80 -8.91
CA LEU A 211 -2.99 10.45 -9.87
C LEU A 211 -1.54 10.53 -9.35
N ASN A 212 -1.35 10.45 -8.03
CA ASN A 212 -0.04 10.53 -7.38
C ASN A 212 0.56 9.18 -6.97
N GLY A 213 0.02 8.05 -7.45
CA GLY A 213 0.69 6.75 -7.32
C GLY A 213 -0.17 5.60 -6.82
N CYS A 214 -1.38 5.85 -6.30
CA CYS A 214 -2.28 4.77 -5.91
C CYS A 214 -2.84 4.07 -7.15
N SER A 215 -2.54 2.78 -7.33
CA SER A 215 -3.09 1.99 -8.45
C SER A 215 -4.57 1.67 -8.22
N GLY A 216 -5.43 2.67 -8.46
CA GLY A 216 -6.88 2.54 -8.51
C GLY A 216 -7.43 2.60 -9.94
N MET A 217 -8.53 1.91 -10.21
CA MET A 217 -9.34 2.08 -11.42
C MET A 217 -10.35 3.21 -11.23
N THR A 218 -10.67 3.94 -12.30
CA THR A 218 -11.69 5.01 -12.26
C THR A 218 -13.06 4.50 -11.78
N ARG A 219 -13.36 3.22 -12.06
CA ARG A 219 -14.56 2.55 -11.58
C ARG A 219 -14.60 2.42 -10.05
N GLU A 220 -13.47 2.17 -9.40
CA GLU A 220 -13.41 2.05 -7.93
C GLU A 220 -13.78 3.39 -7.27
N ILE A 221 -13.34 4.52 -7.84
CA ILE A 221 -13.75 5.86 -7.37
C ILE A 221 -15.27 6.03 -7.47
N ALA A 222 -15.87 5.62 -8.60
CA ALA A 222 -17.32 5.69 -8.77
C ALA A 222 -18.08 4.79 -7.78
N GLU A 223 -17.54 3.60 -7.47
CA GLU A 223 -18.11 2.68 -6.49
C GLU A 223 -18.05 3.26 -5.06
N ILE A 224 -16.92 3.87 -4.67
CA ILE A 224 -16.79 4.56 -3.37
C ILE A 224 -17.80 5.71 -3.27
N LYS A 225 -17.88 6.59 -4.27
CA LYS A 225 -18.83 7.71 -4.27
C LYS A 225 -20.27 7.25 -4.11
N LYS A 226 -20.64 6.16 -4.79
CA LYS A 226 -21.97 5.57 -4.68
C LYS A 226 -22.26 5.03 -3.28
N ILE A 227 -21.28 4.41 -2.61
CA ILE A 227 -21.40 3.93 -1.22
C ILE A 227 -21.63 5.11 -0.27
N GLU A 228 -20.92 6.22 -0.49
CA GLU A 228 -21.05 7.47 0.28
C GLU A 228 -22.31 8.29 -0.07
N GLY A 229 -23.17 7.80 -0.97
CA GLY A 229 -24.45 8.41 -1.32
C GLY A 229 -24.38 9.52 -2.38
N PHE A 230 -23.34 9.54 -3.22
CA PHE A 230 -23.12 10.55 -4.27
C PHE A 230 -23.21 10.04 -5.71
#